data_AF-A0A318J249-F1
#
_entry.id   AF-A0A318J249-F1
#
_cell.length_a   1.000
_cell.length_b   1.000
_cell.length_c   1.000
_cell.angle_alpha   90.00
_cell.angle_beta   90.00
_cell.angle_gamma   90.00
#
_symmetry.space_group_name_H-M   'P 1'
#
loop_
_entity.id
_entity.type
_entity.pdbx_description
1 polymer ?
#
loop_
_entity_poly.entity_id
_entity_poly.type
_entity_poly.pdbx_seq_one_letter_code
_entity_poly.pdbx_strand_id
1 'polypeptide(L)'
;MPTDKLQNAIDTELQSWLAITDSGDWQAIASTHAQQLPHLLAARFDYDISQGGFAQFLYNMRGHLLAQIEDMLIAARADIAHDYYVQAISLCLKNKADYQRFLASNYIEANPLKDQLQLLSVAYFGKRTDFKSEAHAFLVSGLPA
;
A
#
# COMPACT_ATOMS: atom_id res chain seq x y z
N MET A 1 16.38 5.65 -21.42
CA MET A 1 16.42 6.83 -20.51
C MET A 1 17.51 6.57 -19.47
N PRO A 2 18.35 7.55 -19.08
CA PRO A 2 19.27 7.39 -17.95
C PRO A 2 18.50 6.96 -16.69
N THR A 3 19.07 6.06 -15.88
CA THR A 3 18.41 5.48 -14.68
C THR A 3 17.84 6.55 -13.76
N ASP A 4 18.57 7.63 -13.51
CA ASP A 4 18.12 8.72 -12.63
C ASP A 4 16.91 9.48 -13.20
N LYS A 5 16.82 9.62 -14.53
CA LYS A 5 15.64 10.26 -15.16
C LYS A 5 14.41 9.37 -15.07
N LEU A 6 14.60 8.05 -15.14
CA LEU A 6 13.51 7.08 -14.98
C LEU A 6 12.98 7.08 -13.56
N GLN A 7 13.86 7.05 -12.58
CA GLN A 7 13.48 7.07 -11.17
C GLN A 7 12.69 8.35 -10.83
N ASN A 8 13.15 9.51 -11.30
CA ASN A 8 12.43 10.77 -11.10
C ASN A 8 11.04 10.79 -11.75
N ALA A 9 10.88 10.15 -12.91
CA ALA A 9 9.59 10.04 -13.57
C ALA A 9 8.63 9.15 -12.77
N ILE A 10 9.11 8.00 -12.27
CA ILE A 10 8.35 7.12 -11.37
C ILE A 10 7.90 7.88 -10.11
N ASP A 11 8.82 8.57 -9.43
CA ASP A 11 8.49 9.29 -8.21
C ASP A 11 7.48 10.42 -8.46
N THR A 12 7.59 11.13 -9.58
CA THR A 12 6.63 12.18 -9.99
C THR A 12 5.25 11.60 -10.25
N GLU A 13 5.18 10.48 -10.96
CA GLU A 13 3.91 9.85 -11.30
C GLU A 13 3.24 9.24 -10.07
N LEU A 14 4.01 8.61 -9.16
CA LEU A 14 3.51 8.13 -7.88
C LEU A 14 2.84 9.24 -7.07
N GLN A 15 3.41 10.44 -7.03
CA GLN A 15 2.78 11.59 -6.36
C GLN A 15 1.47 12.01 -7.06
N SER A 16 1.44 11.98 -8.39
CA SER A 16 0.23 12.31 -9.17
C SER A 16 -0.90 11.31 -8.93
N TRP A 17 -0.58 10.01 -8.89
CA TRP A 17 -1.52 8.94 -8.53
C TRP A 17 -1.97 9.05 -7.08
N LEU A 18 -1.06 9.32 -6.15
CA LEU A 18 -1.40 9.48 -4.75
C LEU A 18 -2.42 10.61 -4.55
N ALA A 19 -2.24 11.75 -5.23
CA ALA A 19 -3.17 12.88 -5.16
C ALA A 19 -4.61 12.51 -5.59
N ILE A 20 -4.76 11.56 -6.52
CA ILE A 20 -6.09 11.04 -6.92
C ILE A 20 -6.73 10.23 -5.78
N THR A 21 -5.91 9.59 -4.94
CA THR A 21 -6.37 8.75 -3.82
C THR A 21 -6.61 9.49 -2.50
N ASP A 22 -6.28 10.78 -2.44
CA ASP A 22 -6.34 11.57 -1.19
C ASP A 22 -7.74 11.66 -0.58
N SER A 23 -8.79 11.56 -1.41
CA SER A 23 -10.17 11.56 -0.92
C SER A 23 -10.51 10.35 -0.05
N GLY A 24 -9.79 9.23 -0.23
CA GLY A 24 -10.10 7.95 0.39
C GLY A 24 -11.44 7.33 -0.06
N ASP A 25 -12.13 7.92 -1.04
CA ASP A 25 -13.36 7.37 -1.61
C ASP A 25 -13.03 6.30 -2.64
N TRP A 26 -12.63 5.13 -2.14
CA TRP A 26 -12.21 4.01 -2.94
C TRP A 26 -13.29 3.47 -3.89
N GLN A 27 -14.58 3.72 -3.60
CA GLN A 27 -15.67 3.33 -4.48
C GLN A 27 -15.75 4.25 -5.71
N ALA A 28 -15.68 5.56 -5.50
CA ALA A 28 -15.64 6.53 -6.60
C ALA A 28 -14.36 6.38 -7.44
N ILE A 29 -13.22 6.15 -6.78
CA ILE A 29 -11.93 5.94 -7.46
C ILE A 29 -11.97 4.68 -8.33
N ALA A 30 -12.40 3.55 -7.77
CA ALA A 30 -12.43 2.28 -8.51
C ALA A 30 -13.39 2.31 -9.71
N SER A 31 -14.44 3.12 -9.66
CA SER A 31 -15.37 3.29 -10.79
C SER A 31 -14.87 4.27 -11.85
N THR A 32 -14.29 5.40 -11.43
CA THR A 32 -13.84 6.47 -12.34
C THR A 32 -12.50 6.14 -13.00
N HIS A 33 -11.61 5.47 -12.27
CA HIS A 33 -10.23 5.19 -12.67
C HIS A 33 -9.96 3.69 -12.81
N ALA A 34 -10.94 2.89 -13.21
CA ALA A 34 -10.85 1.42 -13.22
C ALA A 34 -9.58 0.89 -13.93
N GLN A 35 -9.18 1.50 -15.06
CA GLN A 35 -7.98 1.11 -15.80
C GLN A 35 -6.66 1.47 -15.10
N GLN A 36 -6.67 2.56 -14.32
CA GLN A 36 -5.50 3.05 -13.58
C GLN A 36 -5.45 2.49 -12.15
N LEU A 37 -6.52 1.84 -11.69
CA LEU A 37 -6.69 1.42 -10.30
C LEU A 37 -5.49 0.65 -9.73
N PRO A 38 -4.86 -0.32 -10.43
CA PRO A 38 -3.68 -0.99 -9.90
C PRO A 38 -2.52 -0.03 -9.59
N HIS A 39 -2.31 0.99 -10.43
CA HIS A 39 -1.25 1.99 -10.23
C HIS A 39 -1.59 2.98 -9.11
N LEU A 40 -2.86 3.36 -8.98
CA LEU A 40 -3.34 4.16 -7.85
C LEU A 40 -3.15 3.41 -6.51
N LEU A 41 -3.47 2.12 -6.48
CA LEU A 41 -3.25 1.27 -5.31
C LEU A 41 -1.75 1.10 -5.00
N ALA A 42 -0.91 0.97 -6.02
CA ALA A 42 0.54 0.92 -5.85
C ALA A 42 1.09 2.22 -5.23
N ALA A 43 0.64 3.38 -5.71
CA ALA A 43 1.01 4.67 -5.14
C ALA A 43 0.57 4.80 -3.67
N ARG A 44 -0.66 4.37 -3.37
CA ARG A 44 -1.15 4.40 -2.00
C ARG A 44 -0.37 3.46 -1.08
N PHE A 45 -0.11 2.24 -1.55
CA PHE A 45 0.66 1.25 -0.81
C PHE A 45 2.06 1.77 -0.51
N ASP A 46 2.81 2.24 -1.53
CA ASP A 46 4.15 2.80 -1.35
C ASP A 46 4.18 3.93 -0.31
N TYR A 47 3.24 4.87 -0.45
CA TYR A 47 3.14 6.01 0.45
C TYR A 47 2.84 5.57 1.87
N ASP A 48 1.75 4.86 2.12
CA ASP A 48 1.33 4.51 3.48
C ASP A 48 2.34 3.61 4.18
N ILE A 49 2.91 2.64 3.44
CA ILE A 49 3.95 1.77 3.98
C ILE A 49 5.18 2.60 4.35
N SER A 50 5.64 3.52 3.50
CA SER A 50 6.80 4.36 3.83
C SER A 50 6.55 5.33 5.00
N GLN A 51 5.32 5.84 5.16
CA GLN A 51 5.00 6.82 6.21
C GLN A 51 4.73 6.19 7.58
N GLY A 52 4.10 5.01 7.62
CA GLY A 52 3.72 4.40 8.90
C GLY A 52 3.49 2.89 8.84
N GLY A 53 4.01 2.23 7.81
CA GLY A 53 3.95 0.78 7.66
C GLY A 53 2.54 0.23 7.46
N PHE A 54 2.38 -1.06 7.73
CA PHE A 54 1.12 -1.78 7.54
C PHE A 54 -0.03 -1.26 8.42
N ALA A 55 0.29 -0.71 9.60
CA ALA A 55 -0.71 -0.11 10.47
C ALA A 55 -1.36 1.12 9.79
N GLN A 56 -0.53 2.04 9.29
CA GLN A 56 -0.99 3.23 8.56
C GLN A 56 -1.79 2.85 7.32
N PHE A 57 -1.25 1.91 6.53
CA PHE A 57 -1.88 1.45 5.30
C PHE A 57 -3.26 0.84 5.55
N LEU A 58 -3.38 -0.11 6.47
CA LEU A 58 -4.66 -0.77 6.75
C LEU A 58 -5.68 0.16 7.40
N TYR A 59 -5.24 1.11 8.20
CA TYR A 59 -6.09 2.16 8.75
C TYR A 59 -6.67 3.04 7.65
N ASN A 60 -5.80 3.51 6.74
CA ASN A 60 -6.19 4.38 5.63
C ASN A 60 -7.09 3.68 4.61
N MET A 61 -6.85 2.40 4.34
CA MET A 61 -7.70 1.61 3.43
C MET A 61 -9.05 1.28 4.06
N ARG A 62 -9.19 1.27 5.39
CA ARG A 62 -10.43 0.93 6.13
C ARG A 62 -11.08 -0.39 5.68
N GLY A 63 -10.27 -1.33 5.18
CA GLY A 63 -10.75 -2.62 4.64
C GLY A 63 -11.30 -2.57 3.21
N HIS A 64 -11.20 -1.44 2.52
CA HIS A 64 -11.55 -1.33 1.11
C HIS A 64 -10.46 -1.95 0.22
N LEU A 65 -10.91 -2.54 -0.89
CA LEU A 65 -10.06 -2.98 -2.00
C LEU A 65 -8.91 -3.93 -1.63
N LEU A 66 -9.02 -4.66 -0.51
CA LEU A 66 -7.95 -5.54 -0.03
C LEU A 66 -7.58 -6.61 -1.07
N ALA A 67 -8.56 -7.25 -1.70
CA ALA A 67 -8.29 -8.22 -2.76
C ALA A 67 -7.58 -7.58 -3.97
N GLN A 68 -7.98 -6.37 -4.36
CA GLN A 68 -7.36 -5.65 -5.47
C GLN A 68 -5.94 -5.18 -5.16
N ILE A 69 -5.63 -4.90 -3.89
CA ILE A 69 -4.26 -4.64 -3.43
C ILE A 69 -3.42 -5.91 -3.60
N GLU A 70 -3.95 -7.07 -3.20
CA GLU A 70 -3.25 -8.34 -3.38
C GLU A 70 -2.99 -8.64 -4.87
N ASP A 71 -4.01 -8.49 -5.71
CA ASP A 71 -3.90 -8.64 -7.16
C ASP A 71 -2.83 -7.69 -7.74
N MET A 72 -2.78 -6.45 -7.26
CA MET A 72 -1.76 -5.46 -7.64
C MET A 72 -0.35 -5.92 -7.25
N LEU A 73 -0.15 -6.39 -6.02
CA LEU A 73 1.17 -6.84 -5.55
C LEU A 73 1.68 -8.04 -6.37
N ILE A 74 0.78 -8.96 -6.72
CA ILE A 74 1.08 -10.10 -7.61
C ILE A 74 1.43 -9.61 -9.02
N ALA A 75 0.64 -8.71 -9.60
CA ALA A 75 0.90 -8.15 -10.93
C ALA A 75 2.22 -7.37 -10.98
N ALA A 76 2.56 -6.70 -9.87
CA ALA A 76 3.80 -5.96 -9.70
C ALA A 76 5.04 -6.84 -9.49
N ARG A 77 4.86 -8.15 -9.25
CA ARG A 77 5.92 -9.08 -8.82
C ARG A 77 6.64 -8.58 -7.56
N ALA A 78 5.89 -7.97 -6.65
CA ALA A 78 6.39 -7.48 -5.39
C ALA A 78 6.34 -8.58 -4.33
N ASP A 79 7.14 -9.63 -4.51
CA ASP A 79 7.04 -10.89 -3.75
C ASP A 79 7.22 -10.68 -2.23
N ILE A 80 8.15 -9.82 -1.81
CA ILE A 80 8.38 -9.52 -0.38
C ILE A 80 7.24 -8.67 0.15
N ALA A 81 6.86 -7.59 -0.54
CA ALA A 81 5.72 -6.78 -0.16
C ALA A 81 4.42 -7.60 -0.06
N HIS A 82 4.20 -8.56 -0.98
CA HIS A 82 3.06 -9.47 -1.00
C HIS A 82 3.05 -10.40 0.21
N ASP A 83 4.16 -11.08 0.52
CA ASP A 83 4.25 -11.96 1.70
C ASP A 83 3.90 -11.21 2.99
N TYR A 84 4.47 -10.00 3.17
CA TYR A 84 4.19 -9.19 4.35
C TYR A 84 2.76 -8.62 4.36
N TYR A 85 2.20 -8.28 3.21
CA TYR A 85 0.79 -7.91 3.09
C TYR A 85 -0.13 -9.05 3.55
N VAL A 86 0.10 -10.28 3.07
CA VAL A 86 -0.68 -11.46 3.47
C VAL A 86 -0.57 -11.73 4.98
N GLN A 87 0.63 -11.54 5.56
CA GLN A 87 0.82 -11.63 7.01
C GLN A 87 0.04 -10.55 7.76
N ALA A 88 0.04 -9.30 7.27
CA ALA A 88 -0.71 -8.20 7.87
C ALA A 88 -2.23 -8.48 7.87
N ILE A 89 -2.77 -8.93 6.72
CA ILE A 89 -4.17 -9.35 6.61
C ILE A 89 -4.48 -10.51 7.55
N SER A 90 -3.58 -11.49 7.64
CA SER A 90 -3.73 -12.62 8.57
C SER A 90 -3.79 -12.18 10.04
N LEU A 91 -3.00 -11.17 10.44
CA LEU A 91 -3.07 -10.60 11.79
C LEU A 91 -4.42 -9.92 12.05
N CYS A 92 -4.93 -9.14 11.09
CA CYS A 92 -6.26 -8.51 11.19
C CYS A 92 -7.38 -9.55 11.31
N LEU A 93 -7.31 -10.63 10.53
CA LEU A 93 -8.31 -11.70 10.55
C LEU A 93 -8.27 -12.54 11.84
N LYS A 94 -7.09 -12.73 12.43
CA LYS A 94 -6.94 -13.41 13.74
C LYS A 94 -7.45 -12.55 14.89
N ASN A 95 -7.30 -11.22 14.78
CA ASN A 95 -7.66 -10.27 15.83
C ASN A 95 -8.81 -9.34 15.40
N LYS A 96 -9.93 -9.89 14.89
CA LYS A 96 -11.01 -9.10 14.25
C LYS A 96 -11.58 -7.99 15.14
N ALA A 97 -11.78 -8.26 16.43
CA ALA A 97 -12.32 -7.28 17.36
C ALA A 97 -11.36 -6.09 17.55
N ASP A 98 -10.06 -6.37 17.68
CA ASP A 98 -9.03 -5.33 17.76
C ASP A 98 -8.89 -4.57 16.45
N TYR A 99 -9.06 -5.24 15.32
CA TYR A 99 -9.08 -4.60 14.01
C TYR A 99 -10.26 -3.63 13.86
N GLN A 100 -11.47 -4.05 14.23
CA GLN A 100 -12.64 -3.17 14.21
C GLN A 100 -12.46 -1.96 15.14
N ARG A 101 -11.93 -2.19 16.36
CA ARG A 101 -11.62 -1.11 17.29
C ARG A 101 -10.54 -0.17 16.74
N PHE A 102 -9.52 -0.72 16.06
CA PHE A 102 -8.48 0.06 15.42
C PHE A 102 -9.03 0.95 14.30
N LEU A 103 -9.90 0.43 13.44
CA LEU A 103 -10.53 1.20 12.36
C LEU A 103 -11.52 2.27 12.85
N ALA A 104 -12.04 2.11 14.07
CA ALA A 104 -12.95 3.06 14.72
C ALA A 104 -12.24 4.10 15.59
N SER A 105 -10.93 3.96 15.83
CA SER A 105 -10.16 4.88 16.67
C SER A 105 -9.64 6.08 15.89
N ASN A 106 -8.95 7.00 16.58
CA ASN A 106 -8.27 8.16 15.99
C ASN A 106 -6.81 7.87 15.57
N TYR A 107 -6.47 6.60 15.29
CA TYR A 107 -5.12 6.08 15.00
C TYR A 107 -4.09 6.14 16.14
N ILE A 108 -4.05 7.23 16.93
CA ILE A 108 -3.07 7.42 18.01
C ILE A 108 -3.36 6.57 19.25
N GLU A 109 -4.62 6.17 19.45
CA GLU A 109 -5.04 5.28 20.53
C GLU A 109 -4.26 3.96 20.56
N ALA A 110 -3.98 3.47 21.76
CA ALA A 110 -3.32 2.20 21.98
C ALA A 110 -4.18 1.04 21.47
N ASN A 111 -3.58 0.14 20.71
CA ASN A 111 -4.26 -1.03 20.18
C ASN A 111 -3.25 -2.18 19.97
N PRO A 112 -3.46 -3.37 20.58
CA PRO A 112 -2.52 -4.47 20.46
C PRO A 112 -2.24 -4.94 19.03
N LEU A 113 -3.26 -4.90 18.15
CA LEU A 113 -3.07 -5.22 16.74
C LEU A 113 -2.21 -4.18 16.03
N LYS A 114 -2.38 -2.89 16.35
CA LYS A 114 -1.54 -1.82 15.80
C LYS A 114 -0.07 -2.07 16.12
N ASP A 115 0.23 -2.48 17.36
CA ASP A 115 1.60 -2.79 17.79
C ASP A 115 2.17 -4.00 17.03
N GLN A 116 1.36 -5.04 16.80
CA GLN A 116 1.77 -6.20 15.98
C GLN A 116 2.04 -5.81 14.52
N LEU A 117 1.20 -4.98 13.92
CA LEU A 117 1.38 -4.47 12.56
C LEU A 117 2.63 -3.57 12.46
N GLN A 118 2.94 -2.81 13.51
CA GLN A 118 4.16 -2.03 13.58
C GLN A 118 5.41 -2.92 13.60
N LEU A 119 5.42 -3.97 14.42
CA LEU A 119 6.52 -4.94 14.47
C LEU A 119 6.70 -5.66 13.12
N LEU A 120 5.60 -6.01 12.46
CA LEU A 120 5.63 -6.57 11.11
C LEU A 120 6.26 -5.61 10.10
N SER A 121 5.95 -4.31 10.21
CA SER A 121 6.53 -3.26 9.35
C SER A 121 8.05 -3.13 9.58
N VAL A 122 8.51 -3.19 10.83
CA VAL A 122 9.95 -3.21 11.15
C VAL A 122 10.64 -4.42 10.51
N ALA A 123 10.01 -5.60 10.57
CA ALA A 123 10.54 -6.80 9.94
C ALA A 123 10.59 -6.68 8.40
N TYR A 124 9.59 -6.04 7.78
CA TYR A 124 9.56 -5.75 6.35
C TYR A 124 10.71 -4.81 5.94
N PHE A 125 10.88 -3.68 6.63
CA PHE A 125 11.99 -2.76 6.34
C PHE A 125 13.38 -3.38 6.57
N GLY A 126 13.46 -4.35 7.49
CA GLY A 126 14.66 -5.15 7.72
C GLY A 126 15.11 -5.98 6.51
N LYS A 127 14.26 -6.19 5.49
CA LYS A 127 14.59 -6.91 4.25
C LYS A 127 15.51 -6.13 3.31
N ARG A 128 15.67 -4.81 3.51
CA ARG A 128 16.53 -3.94 2.69
C ARG A 128 16.18 -3.93 1.20
N THR A 129 14.91 -4.16 0.90
CA THR A 129 14.32 -3.98 -0.42
C THR A 129 13.04 -3.18 -0.22
N ASP A 130 12.85 -2.12 -0.99
CA ASP A 130 11.64 -1.31 -0.96
C ASP A 130 10.67 -1.75 -2.07
N PHE A 131 9.41 -1.37 -1.91
CA PHE A 131 8.36 -1.73 -2.86
C PHE A 131 8.67 -1.22 -4.27
N LYS A 132 9.20 0.01 -4.40
CA LYS A 132 9.56 0.59 -5.70
C LYS A 132 10.61 -0.23 -6.45
N SER A 133 11.57 -0.82 -5.74
CA SER A 133 12.57 -1.70 -6.33
C SER A 133 11.95 -2.99 -6.85
N GLU A 134 11.04 -3.62 -6.09
CA GLU A 134 10.39 -4.84 -6.53
C GLU A 134 9.41 -4.59 -7.69
N ALA A 135 8.60 -3.54 -7.55
CA ALA A 135 7.53 -3.18 -8.48
C ALA A 135 8.02 -2.34 -9.68
N HIS A 136 9.33 -2.16 -9.86
CA HIS A 136 9.89 -1.19 -10.81
C HIS A 136 9.30 -1.35 -12.23
N ALA A 137 9.30 -2.57 -12.78
CA ALA A 137 8.79 -2.80 -14.14
C ALA A 137 7.29 -2.47 -14.27
N PHE A 138 6.51 -2.76 -13.23
CA PHE A 138 5.10 -2.44 -13.16
C PHE A 138 4.86 -0.93 -13.10
N LEU A 139 5.58 -0.23 -12.22
CA LEU A 139 5.51 1.23 -12.09
C LEU A 139 5.88 1.94 -13.39
N VAL A 140 6.91 1.46 -14.09
CA VAL A 140 7.29 1.99 -15.42
C VAL A 140 6.19 1.79 -16.45
N SER A 141 5.45 0.68 -16.38
CA SER A 141 4.36 0.40 -17.34
C SER A 141 3.16 1.33 -17.21
N GLY A 142 3.01 1.99 -16.06
CA GLY A 142 1.97 2.99 -15.82
C GLY A 142 2.34 4.41 -16.26
N LEU A 143 3.62 4.68 -16.57
CA LEU A 143 4.06 6.02 -16.95
C LEU A 143 3.36 6.50 -18.24
N PRO A 144 3.03 7.80 -18.34
CA PRO A 144 2.54 8.37 -19.59
C PRO A 144 3.59 8.21 -20.70
N ALA A 145 3.09 7.96 -21.92
CA ALA A 145 3.91 7.73 -23.12
C ALA A 145 4.73 8.94 -23.55
#